data_AF-F7T7K5-F1
#
_entry.id   AF-F7T7K5-F1
#
_cell.length_a   1.000
_cell.length_b   1.000
_cell.length_c   1.000
_cell.angle_alpha   90.00
_cell.angle_beta   90.00
_cell.angle_gamma   90.00
#
_symmetry.space_group_name_H-M   'P 1'
#
loop_
_entity.id
_entity.type
_entity.pdbx_description
1 polymer ?
#
loop_
_entity_poly.entity_id
_entity_poly.type
_entity_poly.pdbx_seq_one_letter_code
_entity_poly.pdbx_strand_id
1 'polypeptide(L)'
;MLVETMRIEGIPTPVSRIGLGTWAIGGWMWGGADDSASIATLRGAVERGINLIDTAPVYGFGHSEEMVGQALAGMRDRAVIATKGGLEWAGEGVRRNSSPQRLRREVEDSLRRLRTDRIDLYQIHWPDPLVPIEDTARTLEALQREGKILAVGVSNYSPEQMDAFRAVLPLASVQPPTICSSAPSSTTCCRMPASMGWPCWPTAPCAAACCRGA
;
A
#
# COMPACT_ATOMS: atom_id res chain seq x y z
N MET A 1 -19.02 -11.51 13.82
CA MET A 1 -17.82 -12.34 13.59
C MET A 1 -16.63 -11.56 14.15
N LEU A 2 -15.78 -12.21 14.93
CA LEU A 2 -14.50 -11.62 15.33
C LEU A 2 -13.52 -11.84 14.16
N VAL A 3 -13.15 -10.76 13.47
CA VAL A 3 -12.08 -10.80 12.46
C VAL A 3 -10.76 -10.88 13.21
N GLU A 4 -9.89 -11.83 12.86
CA GLU A 4 -8.55 -11.89 13.43
C GLU A 4 -7.75 -10.64 13.07
N THR A 5 -6.98 -10.15 14.04
CA THR A 5 -6.18 -8.92 13.87
C THR A 5 -4.69 -9.17 14.13
N MET A 6 -3.87 -8.27 13.61
CA MET A 6 -2.44 -8.16 13.84
C MET A 6 -2.08 -6.69 14.12
N ARG A 7 -0.85 -6.43 14.57
CA ARG A 7 -0.34 -5.07 14.76
C ARG A 7 0.62 -4.72 13.62
N ILE A 8 0.53 -3.50 13.13
CA ILE A 8 1.56 -2.88 12.28
C ILE A 8 2.20 -1.79 13.13
N GLU A 9 3.52 -1.77 13.20
CA GLU A 9 4.26 -0.77 13.96
C GLU A 9 3.98 0.65 13.44
N GLY A 10 3.83 1.62 14.35
CA GLY A 10 3.44 3.00 14.00
C GLY A 10 1.94 3.22 13.77
N ILE A 11 1.13 2.16 13.65
CA ILE A 11 -0.33 2.26 13.51
C ILE A 11 -0.99 1.93 14.86
N PRO A 12 -1.79 2.86 15.45
CA PRO A 12 -2.38 2.65 16.78
C PRO A 12 -3.48 1.57 16.80
N THR A 13 -4.19 1.41 15.68
CA THR A 13 -5.33 0.51 15.56
C THR A 13 -4.89 -0.89 15.12
N PRO A 14 -5.34 -1.97 15.78
CA PRO A 14 -5.15 -3.33 15.27
C PRO A 14 -5.76 -3.50 13.88
N VAL A 15 -5.08 -4.27 13.05
CA VAL A 15 -5.32 -4.38 11.62
C VAL A 15 -5.88 -5.77 11.32
N SER A 16 -6.94 -5.89 10.53
CA SER A 16 -7.48 -7.17 10.10
C SER A 16 -6.43 -7.96 9.31
N ARG A 17 -6.27 -9.25 9.60
CA ARG A 17 -5.30 -10.11 8.90
C ARG A 17 -5.63 -10.30 7.42
N ILE A 18 -6.90 -10.10 7.07
CA ILE A 18 -7.39 -10.02 5.69
C ILE A 18 -7.66 -8.55 5.39
N GLY A 19 -7.20 -8.11 4.22
CA GLY A 19 -7.44 -6.76 3.71
C GLY A 19 -8.02 -6.78 2.31
N LEU A 20 -8.51 -5.62 1.89
CA LEU A 20 -9.07 -5.42 0.56
C LEU A 20 -8.06 -4.72 -0.33
N GLY A 21 -7.59 -5.41 -1.36
CA GLY A 21 -6.82 -4.80 -2.45
C GLY A 21 -7.74 -4.15 -3.49
N THR A 22 -7.38 -2.96 -3.96
CA THR A 22 -8.28 -2.10 -4.75
C THR A 22 -7.79 -1.85 -6.19
N TRP A 23 -6.92 -2.71 -6.73
CA TRP A 23 -6.42 -2.56 -8.09
C TRP A 23 -7.55 -2.65 -9.14
N ALA A 24 -8.41 -3.68 -9.05
CA ALA A 24 -9.55 -3.84 -9.97
C ALA A 24 -10.57 -2.69 -9.87
N ILE A 25 -10.72 -2.08 -8.69
CA ILE A 25 -11.58 -0.90 -8.47
C ILE A 25 -11.08 0.30 -9.29
N GLY A 26 -9.77 0.40 -9.56
CA GLY A 26 -9.22 1.44 -10.42
C GLY A 26 -9.63 1.33 -11.90
N GLY A 27 -10.25 0.23 -12.33
CA GLY A 27 -10.81 0.00 -13.67
C GLY A 27 -9.79 -0.12 -14.81
N TRP A 28 -8.67 0.59 -14.73
CA TRP A 28 -7.58 0.55 -15.71
C TRP A 28 -6.88 -0.82 -15.67
N MET A 29 -6.73 -1.43 -16.85
CA MET A 29 -6.37 -2.84 -17.09
C MET A 29 -7.46 -3.90 -16.83
N TRP A 30 -8.65 -3.53 -16.35
CA TRP A 30 -9.73 -4.47 -15.98
C TRP A 30 -11.05 -4.27 -16.75
N GLY A 31 -11.06 -3.42 -17.79
CA GLY A 31 -12.23 -3.18 -18.63
C GLY A 31 -13.22 -2.15 -18.07
N GLY A 32 -12.80 -1.35 -17.09
CA GLY A 32 -13.64 -0.39 -16.37
C GLY A 32 -14.19 -0.95 -15.06
N ALA A 33 -14.50 -0.07 -14.12
CA ALA A 33 -15.14 -0.41 -12.84
C ALA A 33 -16.46 0.36 -12.73
N ASP A 34 -17.51 -0.30 -12.23
CA ASP A 34 -18.70 0.39 -11.75
C ASP A 34 -18.37 1.01 -10.38
N ASP A 35 -18.29 2.34 -10.34
CA ASP A 35 -17.97 3.11 -9.15
C ASP A 35 -18.94 2.82 -8.00
N SER A 36 -20.23 2.64 -8.31
CA SER A 36 -21.24 2.37 -7.29
C SER A 36 -21.04 1.00 -6.63
N ALA A 37 -20.75 -0.03 -7.43
CA ALA A 37 -20.42 -1.37 -6.95
C ALA A 37 -19.08 -1.39 -6.18
N SER A 38 -18.11 -0.58 -6.62
CA SER A 38 -16.81 -0.45 -5.95
C SER A 38 -16.95 0.17 -4.56
N ILE A 39 -17.71 1.27 -4.45
CA ILE A 39 -18.02 1.93 -3.18
C ILE A 39 -18.80 0.99 -2.26
N ALA A 40 -19.82 0.29 -2.78
CA ALA A 40 -20.59 -0.67 -2.00
C ALA A 40 -19.72 -1.82 -1.47
N THR A 41 -18.77 -2.30 -2.27
CA THR A 41 -17.80 -3.34 -1.88
C THR A 41 -16.88 -2.88 -0.76
N LEU A 42 -16.29 -1.69 -0.90
CA LEU A 42 -15.43 -1.07 0.10
C LEU A 42 -16.16 -0.90 1.45
N ARG A 43 -17.37 -0.33 1.42
CA ARG A 43 -18.20 -0.15 2.62
C ARG A 43 -18.59 -1.50 3.23
N GLY A 44 -19.01 -2.44 2.41
CA GLY A 44 -19.41 -3.78 2.85
C GLY A 44 -18.26 -4.55 3.53
N ALA A 45 -17.02 -4.36 3.09
CA ALA A 45 -15.83 -4.93 3.74
C ALA A 45 -15.61 -4.34 5.14
N VAL A 46 -15.66 -3.01 5.26
CA VAL A 46 -15.52 -2.29 6.56
C VAL A 46 -16.66 -2.63 7.53
N GLU A 47 -17.88 -2.77 7.04
CA GLU A 47 -19.03 -3.21 7.83
C GLU A 47 -18.89 -4.65 8.35
N ARG A 48 -18.13 -5.50 7.65
CA ARG A 48 -17.84 -6.89 8.05
C ARG A 48 -16.58 -7.02 8.92
N GLY A 49 -15.91 -5.91 9.24
CA GLY A 49 -14.76 -5.87 10.13
C GLY A 49 -13.39 -5.97 9.45
N ILE A 50 -13.33 -5.96 8.11
CA ILE A 50 -12.07 -5.75 7.39
C ILE A 50 -11.75 -4.27 7.50
N ASN A 51 -10.61 -3.91 8.10
CA ASN A 51 -10.23 -2.51 8.25
C ASN A 51 -9.00 -2.12 7.43
N LEU A 52 -8.23 -3.06 6.86
CA LEU A 52 -7.10 -2.70 6.02
C LEU A 52 -7.48 -2.64 4.53
N ILE A 53 -7.33 -1.46 3.95
CA ILE A 53 -7.59 -1.17 2.54
C ILE A 53 -6.27 -0.80 1.86
N ASP A 54 -5.84 -1.61 0.88
CA ASP A 54 -4.63 -1.36 0.09
C ASP A 54 -5.00 -0.78 -1.29
N THR A 55 -4.41 0.37 -1.61
CA THR A 55 -4.58 1.08 -2.87
C THR A 55 -3.24 1.62 -3.38
N ALA A 56 -3.26 2.32 -4.51
CA ALA A 56 -2.11 3.06 -5.04
C ALA A 56 -2.57 4.11 -6.07
N PRO A 57 -1.86 5.24 -6.20
CA PRO A 57 -2.15 6.26 -7.21
C PRO A 57 -2.12 5.72 -8.65
N VAL A 58 -1.26 4.75 -8.95
CA VAL A 58 -1.17 4.15 -10.30
C VAL A 58 -2.43 3.33 -10.66
N TYR A 59 -3.27 2.95 -9.69
CA TYR A 59 -4.51 2.20 -9.96
C TYR A 59 -5.58 3.15 -10.50
N GLY A 60 -5.73 3.15 -11.83
CA GLY A 60 -6.61 4.09 -12.52
C GLY A 60 -6.14 5.53 -12.45
N PHE A 61 -4.83 5.77 -12.34
CA PHE A 61 -4.21 7.11 -12.28
C PHE A 61 -4.84 8.04 -11.22
N GLY A 62 -5.25 7.46 -10.10
CA GLY A 62 -5.85 8.13 -8.95
C GLY A 62 -7.29 7.74 -8.69
N HIS A 63 -7.99 7.16 -9.67
CA HIS A 63 -9.39 6.76 -9.54
C HIS A 63 -9.65 5.83 -8.35
N SER A 64 -8.78 4.84 -8.12
CA SER A 64 -8.94 3.92 -6.99
C SER A 64 -8.90 4.64 -5.63
N GLU A 65 -8.00 5.62 -5.46
CA GLU A 65 -7.94 6.43 -4.23
C GLU A 65 -9.18 7.32 -4.08
N GLU A 66 -9.72 7.84 -5.18
CA GLU A 66 -10.97 8.62 -5.15
C GLU A 66 -12.16 7.76 -4.71
N MET A 67 -12.26 6.51 -5.20
CA MET A 67 -13.29 5.56 -4.78
C MET A 67 -13.15 5.18 -3.31
N VAL A 68 -11.92 4.95 -2.83
CA VAL A 68 -11.64 4.70 -1.41
C VAL A 68 -12.06 5.90 -0.55
N GLY A 69 -11.67 7.12 -0.93
CA GLY A 69 -12.03 8.34 -0.20
C GLY A 69 -13.54 8.58 -0.16
N GLN A 70 -14.25 8.30 -1.26
CA GLN A 70 -15.71 8.36 -1.30
C GLN A 70 -16.37 7.32 -0.40
N ALA A 71 -15.90 6.06 -0.45
CA ALA A 71 -16.47 4.97 0.32
C ALA A 71 -16.32 5.18 1.84
N LEU A 72 -15.17 5.72 2.27
CA LEU A 72 -14.83 5.92 3.68
C LEU A 72 -15.36 7.24 4.28
N ALA A 73 -16.07 8.06 3.50
CA ALA A 73 -16.71 9.27 4.02
C ALA A 73 -17.63 8.93 5.21
N GLY A 74 -17.40 9.61 6.34
CA GLY A 74 -18.11 9.38 7.61
C GLY A 74 -17.68 8.12 8.39
N MET A 75 -16.66 7.38 7.93
CA MET A 75 -16.14 6.18 8.60
C MET A 75 -14.60 6.04 8.51
N ARG A 76 -13.89 7.15 8.27
CA ARG A 76 -12.42 7.16 8.08
C ARG A 76 -11.65 6.46 9.20
N ASP A 77 -12.06 6.64 10.45
CA ASP A 77 -11.40 6.06 11.62
C ASP A 77 -11.65 4.55 11.79
N ARG A 78 -12.57 3.97 11.01
CA ARG A 78 -12.81 2.52 10.96
C ARG A 78 -11.89 1.78 10.01
N ALA A 79 -11.08 2.51 9.22
CA ALA A 79 -10.20 1.95 8.22
C ALA A 79 -8.74 2.38 8.46
N VAL A 80 -7.83 1.47 8.12
CA VAL A 80 -6.41 1.67 7.98
C VAL A 80 -6.13 1.69 6.48
N ILE A 81 -5.71 2.82 5.94
CA ILE A 81 -5.45 3.02 4.52
C ILE A 81 -3.96 2.83 4.26
N ALA A 82 -3.64 1.82 3.46
CA ALA A 82 -2.32 1.64 2.88
C ALA A 82 -2.34 2.14 1.42
N THR A 83 -1.57 3.18 1.12
CA THR A 83 -1.34 3.63 -0.26
C THR A 83 0.15 3.64 -0.58
N LYS A 84 0.48 3.94 -1.84
CA LYS A 84 1.83 3.82 -2.38
C LYS A 84 2.27 5.12 -3.07
N GLY A 85 3.57 5.27 -3.26
CA GLY A 85 4.14 6.33 -4.08
C GLY A 85 5.40 5.89 -4.82
N GLY A 86 5.98 6.81 -5.59
CA GLY A 86 7.21 6.60 -6.33
C GLY A 86 7.02 6.16 -7.78
N LEU A 87 5.79 6.29 -8.32
CA LEU A 87 5.49 6.05 -9.72
C LEU A 87 4.90 7.31 -10.36
N GLU A 88 5.56 7.78 -11.41
CA GLU A 88 5.17 8.94 -12.18
C GLU A 88 4.59 8.54 -13.53
N TRP A 89 3.48 9.16 -13.91
CA TRP A 89 2.89 9.05 -15.23
C TRP A 89 2.78 10.44 -15.87
N ALA A 90 3.33 10.57 -17.08
CA ALA A 90 3.23 11.79 -17.88
C ALA A 90 3.46 11.45 -19.36
N GLY A 91 2.39 11.39 -20.17
CA GLY A 91 2.41 11.28 -21.64
C GLY A 91 3.01 10.00 -22.25
N GLU A 92 4.13 9.51 -21.72
CA GLU A 92 5.00 8.47 -22.26
C GLU A 92 4.95 7.15 -21.45
N GLY A 93 4.00 7.02 -20.53
CA GLY A 93 3.81 5.83 -19.70
C GLY A 93 4.15 6.06 -18.22
N VAL A 94 4.33 4.96 -17.50
CA VAL A 94 4.62 4.95 -16.06
C VAL A 94 6.12 4.71 -15.84
N ARG A 95 6.77 5.57 -15.07
CA ARG A 95 8.19 5.47 -14.68
C ARG A 95 8.37 5.54 -13.18
N ARG A 96 9.51 5.06 -12.68
CA ARG A 96 9.89 5.21 -11.26
C ARG A 96 10.38 6.64 -11.03
N ASN A 97 9.91 7.26 -9.95
CA ASN A 97 10.36 8.58 -9.51
C ASN A 97 10.11 8.72 -8.01
N SER A 98 11.12 8.39 -7.21
CA SER A 98 11.09 8.54 -5.74
C SER A 98 11.80 9.81 -5.27
N SER A 99 11.94 10.82 -6.15
CA SER A 99 12.58 12.08 -5.76
C SER A 99 11.81 12.79 -4.64
N PRO A 100 12.50 13.53 -3.74
CA PRO A 100 11.86 14.18 -2.60
C PRO A 100 10.66 15.08 -2.97
N GLN A 101 10.82 15.87 -4.03
CA GLN A 101 9.79 16.80 -4.52
C GLN A 101 8.58 16.04 -5.05
N ARG A 102 8.81 14.93 -5.76
CA ARG A 102 7.75 14.10 -6.30
C ARG A 102 6.94 13.43 -5.18
N LEU A 103 7.61 12.82 -4.21
CA LEU A 103 6.94 12.12 -3.10
C LEU A 103 6.12 13.07 -2.23
N ARG A 104 6.63 14.28 -1.95
CA ARG A 104 5.85 15.30 -1.24
C ARG A 104 4.57 15.65 -2.00
N ARG A 105 4.66 15.86 -3.32
CA ARG A 105 3.49 16.14 -4.16
C ARG A 105 2.51 14.96 -4.18
N GLU A 106 3.01 13.74 -4.32
CA GLU A 106 2.16 12.53 -4.35
C GLU A 106 1.38 12.35 -3.04
N VAL A 107 2.00 12.58 -1.89
CA VAL A 107 1.30 12.51 -0.59
C VAL A 107 0.16 13.52 -0.53
N GLU A 108 0.37 14.79 -0.92
CA GLU A 108 -0.70 15.78 -0.96
C GLU A 108 -1.83 15.39 -1.93
N ASP A 109 -1.47 14.89 -3.10
CA ASP A 109 -2.45 14.45 -4.09
C ASP A 109 -3.24 13.23 -3.59
N SER A 110 -2.61 12.30 -2.87
CA SER A 110 -3.27 11.15 -2.24
C SER A 110 -4.19 11.57 -1.10
N LEU A 111 -3.73 12.45 -0.20
CA LEU A 111 -4.57 13.01 0.88
C LEU A 111 -5.85 13.67 0.33
N ARG A 112 -5.71 14.45 -0.75
CA ARG A 112 -6.85 15.07 -1.45
C ARG A 112 -7.82 14.03 -2.01
N ARG A 113 -7.32 13.02 -2.72
CA ARG A 113 -8.14 11.96 -3.36
C ARG A 113 -8.84 11.08 -2.31
N LEU A 114 -8.11 10.71 -1.26
CA LEU A 114 -8.60 9.91 -0.13
C LEU A 114 -9.51 10.71 0.83
N ARG A 115 -9.59 12.04 0.68
CA ARG A 115 -10.42 12.94 1.50
C ARG A 115 -10.11 12.81 3.00
N THR A 116 -8.81 12.78 3.33
CA THR A 116 -8.31 12.64 4.70
C THR A 116 -7.06 13.49 4.90
N ASP A 117 -6.75 13.78 6.16
CA ASP A 117 -5.56 14.50 6.62
C ASP A 117 -4.37 13.57 6.92
N ARG A 118 -4.58 12.26 6.90
CA ARG A 118 -3.53 11.26 7.20
C ARG A 118 -3.62 10.00 6.37
N ILE A 119 -2.46 9.41 6.07
CA ILE A 119 -2.29 8.08 5.51
C ILE A 119 -1.74 7.17 6.61
N ASP A 120 -2.38 6.02 6.86
CA ASP A 120 -1.93 5.13 7.95
C ASP A 120 -0.65 4.39 7.59
N LEU A 121 -0.53 3.92 6.34
CA LEU A 121 0.67 3.27 5.83
C LEU A 121 1.01 3.80 4.43
N TYR A 122 2.19 4.41 4.27
CA TYR A 122 2.68 4.87 2.97
C TYR A 122 3.86 4.01 2.51
N GLN A 123 3.76 3.44 1.31
CA GLN A 123 4.74 2.49 0.80
C GLN A 123 5.43 3.00 -0.47
N ILE A 124 6.75 2.80 -0.61
CA ILE A 124 7.39 3.01 -1.92
C ILE A 124 7.08 1.80 -2.81
N HIS A 125 6.45 2.06 -3.95
CA HIS A 125 5.92 1.03 -4.85
C HIS A 125 7.04 0.20 -5.52
N TRP A 126 8.11 0.88 -5.94
CA TRP A 126 9.29 0.26 -6.53
C TRP A 126 10.54 1.09 -6.19
N PRO A 127 11.70 0.45 -5.97
CA PRO A 127 12.94 1.18 -5.78
C PRO A 127 13.33 1.93 -7.06
N ASP A 128 13.63 3.22 -6.89
CA ASP A 128 14.11 4.10 -7.96
C ASP A 128 15.65 4.01 -8.05
N PRO A 129 16.22 3.52 -9.16
CA PRO A 129 17.66 3.39 -9.30
C PRO A 129 18.40 4.74 -9.42
N LEU A 130 17.67 5.84 -9.67
CA LEU A 130 18.26 7.18 -9.85
C LEU A 130 18.25 8.02 -8.59
N VAL A 131 17.57 7.56 -7.52
CA VAL A 131 17.44 8.29 -6.26
C VAL A 131 18.02 7.44 -5.14
N PRO A 132 18.98 7.96 -4.33
CA PRO A 132 19.47 7.25 -3.17
C PRO A 132 18.35 6.86 -2.22
N ILE A 133 18.43 5.65 -1.66
CA ILE A 133 17.40 5.10 -0.78
C ILE A 133 17.25 5.96 0.48
N GLU A 134 18.37 6.46 0.99
CA GLU A 134 18.44 7.30 2.17
C GLU A 134 17.74 8.65 1.96
N ASP A 135 17.78 9.20 0.74
CA ASP A 135 17.07 10.45 0.41
C ASP A 135 15.55 10.22 0.33
N THR A 136 15.15 9.07 -0.22
CA THR A 136 13.75 8.61 -0.18
C THR A 136 13.30 8.44 1.28
N ALA A 137 14.08 7.75 2.10
CA ALA A 137 13.78 7.51 3.51
C ALA A 137 13.68 8.81 4.32
N ARG A 138 14.63 9.75 4.16
CA ARG A 138 14.60 11.08 4.82
C ARG A 138 13.37 11.89 4.42
N THR A 139 12.94 11.78 3.16
CA THR A 139 11.72 12.44 2.69
C THR A 139 10.48 11.89 3.42
N LEU A 140 10.39 10.57 3.54
CA LEU A 140 9.28 9.92 4.24
C LEU A 140 9.32 10.17 5.75
N GLU A 141 10.50 10.23 6.36
CA GLU A 141 10.67 10.62 7.77
C GLU A 141 10.14 12.04 8.01
N ALA A 142 10.45 12.98 7.12
CA ALA A 142 9.93 14.34 7.22
C ALA A 142 8.39 14.38 7.11
N LEU A 143 7.81 13.61 6.20
CA LEU A 143 6.35 13.50 6.04
C LEU A 143 5.69 12.82 7.25
N GLN A 144 6.37 11.88 7.90
CA GLN A 144 5.91 11.24 9.13
C GLN A 144 5.91 12.24 10.29
N ARG A 145 6.98 13.02 10.44
CA ARG A 145 7.05 14.13 11.42
C ARG A 145 6.00 15.21 11.18
N GLU A 146 5.62 15.45 9.92
CA GLU A 146 4.53 16.36 9.56
C GLU A 146 3.14 15.79 9.90
N GLY A 147 3.04 14.52 10.32
CA GLY A 147 1.78 13.86 10.67
C GLY A 147 0.95 13.40 9.47
N LYS A 148 1.46 13.55 8.25
CA LYS A 148 0.75 13.19 7.01
C LYS A 148 0.72 11.69 6.76
N ILE A 149 1.75 10.98 7.23
CA ILE A 149 1.84 9.53 7.17
C ILE A 149 2.16 8.98 8.56
N LEU A 150 1.58 7.85 8.97
CA LEU A 150 1.82 7.27 10.30
C LEU A 150 2.92 6.21 10.29
N ALA A 151 2.90 5.32 9.31
CA ALA A 151 3.87 4.26 9.13
C ALA A 151 4.40 4.21 7.69
N VAL A 152 5.59 3.64 7.53
CA VAL A 152 6.27 3.53 6.24
C VAL A 152 6.53 2.07 5.88
N GLY A 153 6.34 1.72 4.62
CA GLY A 153 6.70 0.42 4.07
C GLY A 153 7.39 0.53 2.72
N VAL A 154 7.78 -0.63 2.20
CA VAL A 154 8.38 -0.74 0.86
C VAL A 154 7.82 -1.95 0.11
N SER A 155 7.82 -1.86 -1.20
CA SER A 155 7.43 -2.96 -2.08
C SER A 155 8.51 -3.20 -3.13
N ASN A 156 8.80 -4.47 -3.40
CA ASN A 156 9.79 -4.89 -4.40
C ASN A 156 11.24 -4.46 -4.10
N TYR A 157 11.59 -4.27 -2.83
CA TYR A 157 12.96 -3.96 -2.39
C TYR A 157 13.75 -5.24 -2.12
N SER A 158 15.05 -5.23 -2.42
CA SER A 158 15.98 -6.26 -1.94
C SER A 158 16.29 -6.10 -0.45
N PRO A 159 16.82 -7.13 0.23
CA PRO A 159 17.26 -7.02 1.62
C PRO A 159 18.24 -5.86 1.86
N GLU A 160 19.23 -5.70 0.98
CA GLU A 160 20.27 -4.66 1.09
C GLU A 160 19.67 -3.27 0.94
N GLN A 161 18.68 -3.12 0.04
CA GLN A 161 17.94 -1.88 -0.12
C GLN A 161 17.11 -1.56 1.14
N MET A 162 16.53 -2.58 1.78
CA MET A 162 15.82 -2.39 3.05
C MET A 162 16.76 -2.05 4.21
N ASP A 163 17.97 -2.61 4.24
CA ASP A 163 19.00 -2.24 5.23
C ASP A 163 19.40 -0.76 5.09
N ALA A 164 19.65 -0.29 3.86
CA ALA A 164 19.95 1.11 3.59
C ALA A 164 18.79 2.04 4.01
N PHE A 165 17.54 1.63 3.76
CA PHE A 165 16.36 2.39 4.18
C PHE A 165 16.27 2.48 5.71
N ARG A 166 16.44 1.35 6.41
CA ARG A 166 16.39 1.25 7.89
C ARG A 166 17.46 2.05 8.60
N ALA A 167 18.60 2.32 7.95
CA ALA A 167 19.64 3.18 8.50
C ALA A 167 19.14 4.62 8.74
N VAL A 168 18.04 5.03 8.09
CA VAL A 168 17.41 6.34 8.24
C VAL A 168 16.07 6.25 8.95
N LEU A 169 15.18 5.36 8.52
CA LEU A 169 13.80 5.31 8.99
C LEU A 169 13.32 3.86 9.21
N PRO A 170 12.72 3.51 10.36
CA PRO A 170 12.14 2.19 10.56
C PRO A 170 11.08 1.84 9.51
N LEU A 171 11.13 0.61 9.00
CA LEU A 171 10.11 0.07 8.10
C LEU A 171 9.08 -0.72 8.91
N ALA A 172 7.81 -0.45 8.71
CA ALA A 172 6.70 -1.14 9.37
C ALA A 172 6.16 -2.33 8.57
N SER A 173 6.44 -2.38 7.25
CA SER A 173 5.95 -3.44 6.37
C SER A 173 6.80 -3.62 5.12
N VAL A 174 6.70 -4.82 4.54
CA VAL A 174 7.22 -5.14 3.21
C VAL A 174 6.13 -5.87 2.40
N GLN A 175 5.92 -5.42 1.17
CA GLN A 175 4.99 -6.03 0.22
C GLN A 175 5.78 -6.70 -0.93
N PRO A 176 6.06 -8.01 -0.85
CA PRO A 176 6.78 -8.75 -1.88
C PRO A 176 5.88 -9.25 -3.02
N PRO A 177 6.46 -9.53 -4.20
CA PRO A 177 5.78 -10.19 -5.30
C PRO A 177 5.73 -11.70 -5.04
N THR A 178 4.87 -12.17 -4.14
CA THR A 178 4.70 -13.62 -3.91
C THR A 178 3.32 -14.09 -4.31
N ILE A 179 3.29 -14.97 -5.32
CA ILE A 179 2.15 -15.83 -5.68
C ILE A 179 2.41 -17.22 -5.06
N CYS A 180 1.37 -17.86 -4.51
CA CYS A 180 1.50 -19.16 -3.84
C CYS A 180 2.09 -20.28 -4.73
N SER A 181 1.94 -20.18 -6.06
CA SER A 181 2.41 -21.18 -7.03
C SER A 181 3.88 -21.06 -7.45
N SER A 182 4.58 -19.97 -7.13
CA SER A 182 5.97 -19.74 -7.56
C SER A 182 7.01 -20.10 -6.48
N ALA A 183 6.64 -20.92 -5.49
CA ALA A 183 7.52 -21.30 -4.39
C ALA A 183 8.34 -22.56 -4.71
N PRO A 184 9.53 -22.38 -5.32
CA PRO A 184 10.69 -23.14 -4.83
C PRO A 184 11.77 -22.24 -4.19
N SER A 185 11.74 -20.93 -4.41
CA SER A 185 12.86 -20.04 -4.05
C SER A 185 12.50 -18.76 -3.26
N SER A 186 11.24 -18.48 -2.97
CA SER A 186 10.82 -17.26 -2.24
C SER A 186 11.05 -17.29 -0.73
N THR A 187 11.76 -18.30 -0.22
CA THR A 187 12.03 -18.51 1.21
C THR A 187 12.80 -17.34 1.84
N THR A 188 13.58 -16.58 1.06
CA THR A 188 14.40 -15.47 1.58
C THR A 188 13.55 -14.28 2.04
N CYS A 189 12.56 -13.87 1.26
CA CYS A 189 11.74 -12.69 1.57
C CYS A 189 10.69 -12.97 2.66
N CYS A 190 10.28 -14.24 2.87
CA CYS A 190 9.37 -14.61 3.96
C CYS A 190 10.08 -15.08 5.24
N ARG A 191 11.36 -15.51 5.19
CA ARG A 191 12.15 -15.80 6.40
C ARG A 191 12.62 -14.55 7.14
N MET A 192 13.01 -13.49 6.43
CA MET A 192 13.44 -12.23 7.06
C MET A 192 12.35 -11.57 7.93
N PRO A 193 11.07 -11.48 7.50
CA PRO A 193 9.98 -10.92 8.30
C PRO A 193 9.69 -11.71 9.58
N ALA A 194 9.79 -13.04 9.53
CA ALA A 194 9.51 -13.89 10.69
C ALA A 194 10.54 -13.73 11.83
N SER A 195 11.82 -13.50 11.50
CA SER A 195 12.86 -13.20 12.50
C SER A 195 12.83 -11.76 13.02
N MET A 196 12.19 -10.83 12.30
CA MET A 196 12.13 -9.41 12.66
C MET A 196 10.77 -8.96 13.21
N GLY A 197 9.78 -9.86 13.30
CA GLY A 197 8.47 -9.60 13.91
C GLY A 197 7.50 -8.80 13.04
N TRP A 198 7.70 -8.75 11.72
CA TRP A 198 6.91 -7.90 10.81
C TRP A 198 5.83 -8.65 10.03
N PRO A 199 4.67 -8.02 9.78
CA PRO A 199 3.70 -8.58 8.84
C PRO A 199 4.23 -8.48 7.41
N CYS A 200 4.39 -9.64 6.76
CA CYS A 200 4.62 -9.75 5.32
C CYS A 200 3.27 -9.87 4.60
N TRP A 201 3.02 -9.02 3.60
CA TRP A 201 1.78 -9.10 2.84
C TRP A 201 2.01 -9.31 1.34
N PRO A 202 1.81 -10.53 0.83
CA PRO A 202 2.00 -10.83 -0.59
C PRO A 202 0.98 -10.08 -1.46
N THR A 203 1.42 -9.51 -2.57
CA THR A 203 0.50 -9.05 -3.62
C THR A 203 -0.19 -10.24 -4.29
N ALA A 204 -1.52 -10.21 -4.40
CA ALA A 204 -2.31 -11.21 -5.15
C ALA A 204 -2.01 -12.68 -4.77
N PRO A 205 -2.20 -13.08 -3.48
CA PRO A 205 -1.98 -14.47 -3.07
C PRO A 205 -2.92 -15.46 -3.80
N CYS A 206 -4.10 -14.98 -4.19
CA CYS A 206 -4.97 -15.61 -5.17
C CYS A 206 -4.63 -15.05 -6.56
N ALA A 207 -3.77 -15.72 -7.32
CA ALA A 207 -3.52 -15.32 -8.70
C ALA A 207 -4.86 -15.21 -9.45
N ALA A 208 -5.06 -14.11 -10.16
CA ALA A 208 -6.32 -13.66 -10.75
C ALA A 208 -7.00 -14.61 -11.76
N ALA A 209 -6.48 -15.82 -11.94
CA ALA A 209 -7.07 -16.87 -12.75
C ALA A 209 -6.93 -18.30 -12.16
N CYS A 210 -6.20 -18.52 -11.06
CA CYS A 210 -5.94 -19.87 -10.53
C CYS A 210 -7.04 -20.40 -9.60
N CYS A 211 -7.86 -19.55 -8.99
CA CYS A 211 -8.90 -19.97 -8.04
C CYS A 211 -10.28 -20.15 -8.70
N ARG A 212 -10.32 -20.68 -9.93
CA ARG A 212 -11.56 -21.27 -10.46
C ARG A 212 -11.56 -22.76 -10.10
N GLY A 213 -12.27 -23.09 -9.04
CA GLY A 213 -12.55 -24.47 -8.63
C GLY A 213 -11.54 -25.06 -7.66
N ALA A 214 -11.82 -24.88 -6.36
CA ALA A 214 -11.52 -25.83 -5.31
C ALA A 214 -12.74 -25.88 -4.39
#